data_AF-A0AAJ2PLU5-F1
#
_entry.id   AF-A0AAJ2PLU5-F1
#
_cell.length_a   1.000
_cell.length_b   1.000
_cell.length_c   1.000
_cell.angle_alpha   90.00
_cell.angle_beta   90.00
_cell.angle_gamma   90.00
#
_symmetry.space_group_name_H-M   'P 1'
#
loop_
_entity.id
_entity.type
_entity.pdbx_description
1 polymer ?
#
loop_
_entity_poly.entity_id
_entity_poly.type
_entity_poly.pdbx_seq_one_letter_code
_entity_poly.pdbx_strand_id
1 'polypeptide(L)'
;MIGDGGFAMAATELRPAVARQLRLAVVVFCDGSLNRIELKQRALGYPSTATRLDDIDLVALAGSMGCDGVRVSSAAGLEKATAALA
;
A
#
# COMPACT_ATOMS: atom_id res chain seq x y z
N MET A 1 -2.95 -7.31 -4.06
CA MET A 1 -3.12 -6.68 -2.73
C MET A 1 -1.80 -6.80 -1.98
N ILE A 2 -1.36 -5.76 -1.26
CA ILE A 2 -0.03 -5.69 -0.64
C ILE A 2 -0.08 -4.78 0.60
N GLY A 3 0.85 -4.93 1.55
CA GLY A 3 1.04 -3.97 2.64
C GLY A 3 1.90 -2.77 2.21
N ASP A 4 1.83 -1.65 2.92
CA ASP A 4 2.62 -0.45 2.67
C ASP A 4 4.13 -0.69 2.64
N GLY A 5 4.67 -1.52 3.53
CA GLY A 5 6.08 -1.89 3.53
C GLY A 5 6.51 -2.68 2.30
N GLY A 6 5.69 -3.64 1.86
CA GLY A 6 5.94 -4.39 0.63
C GLY A 6 5.77 -3.50 -0.61
N PHE A 7 4.79 -2.59 -0.58
CA PHE A 7 4.58 -1.62 -1.64
C PHE A 7 5.76 -0.67 -1.79
N ALA A 8 6.31 -0.15 -0.68
CA ALA A 8 7.48 0.72 -0.69
C ALA A 8 8.70 0.09 -1.37
N MET A 9 8.85 -1.24 -1.30
CA MET A 9 9.94 -1.97 -1.97
C MET A 9 9.79 -2.04 -3.49
N ALA A 10 8.56 -1.90 -4.03
CA ALA A 10 8.25 -2.16 -5.43
C ALA A 10 7.41 -1.07 -6.10
N ALA A 11 7.20 0.08 -5.45
CA ALA A 11 6.26 1.11 -5.93
C ALA A 11 6.61 1.65 -7.32
N THR A 12 7.89 1.67 -7.69
CA THR A 12 8.36 2.12 -9.00
C THR A 12 7.91 1.21 -10.15
N GLU A 13 7.53 -0.04 -9.87
CA GLU A 13 7.00 -0.98 -10.87
C GLU A 13 5.60 -0.60 -11.39
N LEU A 14 4.94 0.38 -10.76
CA LEU A 14 3.74 1.01 -11.34
C LEU A 14 4.03 1.67 -12.69
N ARG A 15 5.22 2.27 -12.86
CA ARG A 15 5.59 2.96 -14.10
C ARG A 15 5.64 2.00 -15.30
N PRO A 16 6.39 0.88 -15.28
CA PRO A 16 6.37 -0.06 -16.40
C PRO A 16 4.98 -0.68 -16.62
N ALA A 17 4.18 -0.91 -15.58
CA ALA A 17 2.80 -1.38 -15.75
C ALA A 17 1.94 -0.39 -16.56
N VAL A 18 2.03 0.91 -16.26
CA VAL A 18 1.38 1.97 -17.04
C VAL A 18 1.93 2.03 -18.46
N ALA A 19 3.25 1.91 -18.65
CA ALA A 19 3.88 1.91 -19.98
C ALA A 19 3.40 0.74 -20.87
N ARG A 20 3.01 -0.37 -20.25
CA ARG A 20 2.42 -1.54 -20.93
C ARG A 20 0.90 -1.53 -20.96
N GLN A 21 0.26 -0.43 -20.53
CA GLN A 21 -1.19 -0.25 -20.54
C GLN A 21 -1.92 -1.38 -19.81
N LEU A 22 -1.32 -1.91 -18.74
CA LEU A 22 -1.94 -2.98 -17.96
C LEU A 22 -3.07 -2.41 -17.11
N ARG A 23 -4.24 -3.04 -17.19
CA ARG A 23 -5.40 -2.70 -16.34
C ARG A 23 -5.25 -3.39 -14.99
N LEU A 24 -4.48 -2.79 -14.10
CA LEU A 24 -4.21 -3.32 -12.76
C LEU A 24 -4.87 -2.47 -11.68
N ALA A 25 -5.48 -3.14 -10.70
CA ALA A 25 -5.90 -2.53 -9.44
C ALA A 25 -4.95 -2.94 -8.32
N VAL A 26 -4.27 -1.98 -7.71
CA VAL A 26 -3.36 -2.21 -6.58
C VAL A 26 -4.00 -1.70 -5.30
N VAL A 27 -4.29 -2.63 -4.39
CA VAL A 27 -4.78 -2.31 -3.04
C VAL A 27 -3.63 -2.39 -2.06
N VAL A 28 -3.36 -1.28 -1.37
CA VAL A 28 -2.29 -1.14 -0.37
C VAL A 28 -2.90 -0.97 1.02
N PHE A 29 -2.57 -1.89 1.94
CA PHE A 29 -2.92 -1.76 3.35
C PHE A 29 -1.90 -0.88 4.06
N CYS A 30 -2.36 0.26 4.59
CA CYS A 30 -1.50 1.27 5.22
C CYS A 30 -1.67 1.20 6.74
N ASP A 31 -0.95 0.29 7.41
CA ASP A 31 -0.93 0.19 8.88
C ASP A 31 0.36 0.76 9.51
N GLY A 32 1.26 1.32 8.69
CA GLY A 32 2.49 1.98 9.13
C GLY A 32 3.48 1.01 9.78
N SER A 33 3.38 -0.28 9.45
CA SER A 33 4.16 -1.32 10.10
C SER A 33 4.51 -2.48 9.16
N LEU A 34 5.73 -3.01 9.29
CA LEU A 34 6.06 -4.38 8.92
C LEU A 34 5.39 -5.35 9.91
N ASN A 35 4.06 -5.34 9.93
CA ASN A 35 3.21 -5.82 11.02
C ASN A 35 3.47 -7.29 11.38
N ARG A 36 3.73 -8.14 10.39
CA ARG A 36 4.08 -9.55 10.64
C ARG A 36 5.40 -9.70 11.42
N ILE A 37 6.38 -8.86 11.13
CA ILE A 37 7.66 -8.83 11.86
C ILE A 37 7.43 -8.28 13.27
N GLU A 38 6.68 -7.18 13.39
CA GLU A 38 6.37 -6.57 14.68
C GLU A 38 5.61 -7.52 15.63
N LEU A 39 4.62 -8.25 15.12
CA LEU A 39 3.89 -9.26 15.90
C LEU A 39 4.83 -10.38 16.38
N LYS A 40 5.77 -10.81 15.53
CA LYS A 40 6.74 -11.85 15.89
C LYS A 40 7.75 -11.36 16.94
N GLN A 41 8.24 -10.12 16.82
CA GLN A 41 9.09 -9.50 17.85
C GLN A 41 8.36 -9.45 19.19
N ARG A 42 7.11 -8.96 19.22
CA ARG A 42 6.29 -8.92 20.45
C ARG A 42 6.04 -10.30 21.04
N ALA A 43 5.72 -11.30 20.22
CA ALA A 43 5.49 -12.67 20.69
C ALA A 43 6.75 -13.31 21.31
N LEU A 44 7.94 -12.87 20.89
CA LEU A 44 9.23 -13.31 21.44
C LEU A 44 9.73 -12.44 22.62
N GLY A 45 8.95 -11.44 23.04
CA GLY A 45 9.34 -10.51 24.11
C GLY A 45 10.37 -9.47 23.69
N TYR A 46 10.61 -9.28 22.38
CA TYR A 46 11.49 -8.23 21.87
C TYR A 46 10.73 -6.91 21.68
N PRO A 47 11.41 -5.76 21.84
CA PRO A 47 10.85 -4.47 21.45
C PRO A 47 10.62 -4.39 19.94
N SER A 48 9.59 -3.65 19.52
CA SER A 48 9.36 -3.31 18.11
C SER A 48 10.55 -2.51 17.58
N THR A 49 11.43 -3.15 16.80
CA THR A 49 12.65 -2.53 16.27
C THR A 49 12.65 -2.58 14.76
N ALA A 50 12.83 -1.42 14.11
CA ALA A 50 12.90 -1.27 12.66
C ALA A 50 11.66 -1.82 11.91
N THR A 51 10.49 -1.76 12.54
CA THR A 51 9.22 -2.22 11.94
C THR A 51 8.27 -1.10 11.61
N ARG A 52 8.51 0.13 12.07
CA ARG A 52 7.60 1.27 11.84
C ARG A 52 7.97 2.02 10.58
N LEU A 53 6.94 2.39 9.84
CA LEU A 53 7.03 3.16 8.60
C LEU A 53 6.34 4.50 8.84
N ASP A 54 7.01 5.58 8.47
CA ASP A 54 6.38 6.90 8.44
C ASP A 54 5.31 6.96 7.34
N ASP A 55 4.26 7.75 7.54
CA ASP A 55 3.21 7.90 6.54
C ASP A 55 3.77 8.64 5.31
N ILE A 56 3.45 8.10 4.14
CA ILE A 56 3.83 8.64 2.84
C ILE A 56 2.54 8.87 2.07
N ASP A 57 2.47 9.98 1.33
CA ASP A 57 1.37 10.24 0.40
C ASP A 57 1.45 9.28 -0.80
N LEU A 58 0.83 8.11 -0.63
CA LEU A 58 0.79 7.08 -1.67
C LEU A 58 -0.08 7.50 -2.87
N VAL A 59 -1.01 8.44 -2.70
CA VAL A 59 -1.83 8.95 -3.79
C VAL A 59 -0.99 9.83 -4.70
N ALA A 60 -0.21 10.74 -4.12
CA ALA A 60 0.76 11.54 -4.88
C ALA A 60 1.82 10.66 -5.57
N LEU A 61 2.31 9.62 -4.88
CA LEU A 61 3.24 8.65 -5.48
C LEU A 61 2.61 7.93 -6.68
N ALA A 62 1.38 7.42 -6.56
CA ALA A 62 0.65 6.79 -7.67
C ALA A 62 0.51 7.75 -8.87
N GLY A 63 0.13 9.00 -8.61
CA GLY A 63 0.04 10.04 -9.65
C GLY A 63 1.37 10.28 -10.35
N SER A 64 2.49 10.35 -9.60
CA SER A 64 3.83 10.52 -10.19
C SER A 64 4.26 9.36 -11.09
N MET A 65 3.68 8.16 -10.90
CA MET A 65 3.92 6.98 -11.73
C MET A 65 2.97 6.88 -12.94
N GLY A 66 1.98 7.78 -13.04
CA GLY A 66 0.96 7.80 -14.09
C GLY A 66 -0.28 6.93 -13.79
N CYS A 67 -0.56 6.69 -12.51
CA CYS A 67 -1.74 5.97 -12.04
C CYS A 67 -2.75 6.91 -11.39
N ASP A 68 -4.02 6.54 -11.43
CA ASP A 68 -5.02 7.10 -10.51
C ASP A 68 -4.81 6.52 -9.10
N GLY A 69 -5.04 7.34 -8.07
CA GLY A 69 -4.90 6.94 -6.68
C GLY A 69 -6.03 7.48 -5.82
N VAL A 70 -6.48 6.69 -4.85
CA VAL A 70 -7.46 7.10 -3.85
C VAL A 70 -7.09 6.52 -2.49
N ARG A 71 -7.17 7.32 -1.43
CA ARG A 71 -7.03 6.86 -0.05
C ARG A 71 -8.42 6.65 0.55
N VAL A 72 -8.57 5.53 1.25
CA VAL A 72 -9.83 5.08 1.83
C VAL A 72 -9.62 4.74 3.30
N SER A 73 -10.55 5.16 4.15
CA SER A 73 -10.52 4.92 5.60
C SER A 73 -11.82 4.34 6.17
N SER A 74 -12.77 3.96 5.32
CA SER A 74 -14.05 3.38 5.72
C SER A 74 -14.52 2.30 4.76
N ALA A 75 -15.35 1.37 5.25
CA ALA A 75 -15.93 0.30 4.42
C ALA A 75 -16.74 0.86 3.24
N ALA A 76 -17.61 1.85 3.49
CA ALA A 76 -18.38 2.53 2.44
C ALA A 76 -17.48 3.25 1.42
N GLY A 77 -16.36 3.84 1.87
CA GLY A 77 -15.37 4.43 0.98
C GLY A 77 -14.68 3.39 0.10
N LEU A 78 -14.44 2.19 0.64
CA LEU A 78 -13.83 1.08 -0.10
C LEU A 78 -14.79 0.58 -1.18
N GLU A 79 -16.05 0.32 -0.82
CA GLU A 79 -17.10 -0.08 -1.76
C GLU A 79 -17.21 0.91 -2.91
N LYS A 80 -17.26 2.22 -2.60
CA LYS A 80 -17.29 3.29 -3.61
C LYS A 80 -16.06 3.28 -4.51
N ALA A 81 -14.86 3.13 -3.95
CA ALA A 81 -13.62 3.13 -4.71
C ALA A 81 -13.49 1.91 -5.64
N THR A 82 -14.03 0.76 -5.24
CA THR A 82 -13.96 -0.48 -6.01
C THR A 82 -15.12 -0.69 -6.98
N ALA A 83 -16.17 0.13 -6.93
CA ALA A 83 -17.39 -0.04 -7.72
C ALA A 83 -17.15 -0.10 -9.24
N ALA A 84 -16.11 0.58 -9.74
CA ALA A 84 -15.75 0.62 -11.16
C ALA A 84 -14.72 -0.45 -11.58
N LEU A 85 -14.27 -1.30 -10.65
CA LEU A 85 -13.28 -2.36 -10.91
C LEU A 85 -13.92 -3.70 -11.34
N ALA A 86 -15.25 -3.76 -11.40
CA ALA A 86 -16.02 -4.94 -11.83
C ALA A 86 -16.08 -5.08 -13.36
#